data_AF-A0A6N8XEK0-F1
#
_entry.id   AF-A0A6N8XEK0-F1
#
_cell.length_a   1.000
_cell.length_b   1.000
_cell.length_c   1.000
_cell.angle_alpha   90.00
_cell.angle_beta   90.00
_cell.angle_gamma   90.00
#
_symmetry.space_group_name_H-M   'P 1'
#
loop_
_entity.id
_entity.type
_entity.pdbx_description
1 polymer ?
#
loop_
_entity_poly.entity_id
_entity_poly.type
_entity_poly.pdbx_seq_one_letter_code
_entity_poly.pdbx_strand_id
1 'polypeptide(L)'
;MGEATVVPGRGRSPGRAQQSRRRGGVGDWNASISYSLSRNRGVDFGGSQMLQTSLAFDPTEKWSVRWRSSYDVQAGVFNDHTISLERDLHRWDANFSFRQTPTGNWSFVFEVALSDNRDLHFDYEQRTALDRQRR
;
A
#
# COMPACT_ATOMS: atom_id res chain seq x y z
N MET A 1 51.61 -6.20 14.22
CA MET A 1 51.45 -4.85 13.62
C MET A 1 51.83 -4.98 12.15
N GLY A 2 50.93 -4.64 11.23
CA GLY A 2 51.11 -4.83 9.79
C GLY A 2 49.77 -4.79 9.07
N GLU A 3 49.45 -3.61 8.54
CA GLU A 3 48.22 -3.26 7.82
C GLU A 3 48.27 -3.85 6.40
N ALA A 4 47.13 -4.31 5.87
CA ALA A 4 47.00 -4.66 4.46
C ALA A 4 45.84 -3.88 3.83
N THR A 5 46.21 -3.02 2.88
CA THR A 5 45.35 -2.21 2.02
C THR A 5 45.31 -2.86 0.63
N VAL A 6 44.12 -3.06 0.03
CA VAL A 6 43.87 -3.27 -1.42
C VAL A 6 42.37 -3.00 -1.66
N VAL A 7 41.94 -1.82 -2.11
CA VAL A 7 41.76 -1.30 -3.49
C VAL A 7 40.72 -2.08 -4.36
N PRO A 8 39.73 -1.40 -4.97
CA PRO A 8 38.53 -2.04 -5.53
C PRO A 8 38.67 -2.44 -7.01
N GLY A 9 38.05 -3.55 -7.41
CA GLY A 9 37.92 -3.91 -8.84
C GLY A 9 37.21 -5.24 -9.12
N ARG A 10 36.01 -5.14 -9.72
CA ARG A 10 35.31 -6.12 -10.60
C ARG A 10 35.28 -7.61 -10.18
N GLY A 11 34.16 -8.00 -9.58
CA GLY A 11 33.54 -9.31 -9.81
C GLY A 11 32.21 -9.13 -10.54
N ARG A 12 32.15 -9.47 -11.83
CA ARG A 12 30.90 -9.62 -12.58
C ARG A 12 30.26 -10.92 -12.08
N SER A 13 29.35 -10.85 -11.13
CA SER A 13 28.56 -12.02 -10.72
C SER A 13 27.43 -12.25 -11.73
N PRO A 14 27.41 -13.39 -12.44
CA PRO A 14 26.25 -13.83 -13.19
C PRO A 14 25.21 -14.42 -12.23
N GLY A 15 23.95 -14.16 -12.51
CA GLY A 15 22.83 -14.81 -11.83
C GLY A 15 22.48 -14.21 -10.48
N ARG A 16 21.81 -13.05 -10.50
CA ARG A 16 20.81 -12.79 -9.46
C ARG A 16 19.71 -13.82 -9.70
N ALA A 17 19.92 -15.01 -9.14
CA ALA A 17 18.88 -15.98 -8.90
C ALA A 17 17.72 -15.17 -8.33
N GLN A 18 16.69 -15.08 -9.17
CA GLN A 18 15.41 -14.53 -8.89
C GLN A 18 15.09 -14.95 -7.46
N GLN A 19 15.16 -13.96 -6.55
CA GLN A 19 14.66 -14.14 -5.20
C GLN A 19 13.31 -14.76 -5.42
N SER A 20 13.21 -16.04 -5.09
CA SER A 20 11.96 -16.76 -5.04
C SER A 20 11.15 -15.94 -4.05
N ARG A 21 10.37 -15.01 -4.61
CA ARG A 21 9.22 -14.43 -3.98
C ARG A 21 8.58 -15.65 -3.37
N ARG A 22 8.55 -15.72 -2.05
CA ARG A 22 7.58 -16.56 -1.37
C ARG A 22 6.27 -16.12 -2.01
N ARG A 23 5.83 -16.86 -3.05
CA ARG A 23 4.46 -16.79 -3.51
C ARG A 23 3.75 -17.17 -2.25
N GLY A 24 3.14 -16.18 -1.61
CA GLY A 24 2.28 -16.45 -0.48
C GLY A 24 1.37 -17.57 -0.96
N GLY A 25 1.37 -18.70 -0.26
CA GLY A 25 0.36 -19.71 -0.50
C GLY A 25 -1.01 -19.04 -0.37
N VAL A 26 -2.00 -19.59 -1.05
CA VAL A 26 -3.39 -19.16 -0.82
C VAL A 26 -3.66 -19.14 0.68
N GLY A 27 -4.12 -18.01 1.20
CA GLY A 27 -4.35 -17.82 2.63
C GLY A 27 -3.14 -17.33 3.44
N ASP A 28 -1.98 -17.09 2.83
CA ASP A 28 -0.89 -16.38 3.49
C ASP A 28 -1.30 -14.92 3.73
N TRP A 29 -1.09 -14.46 4.95
CA TRP A 29 -1.40 -13.11 5.37
C TRP A 29 -0.26 -12.52 6.19
N ASN A 30 -0.09 -11.21 6.08
CA ASN A 30 0.74 -10.41 6.96
C ASN A 30 -0.09 -9.23 7.46
N ALA A 31 -0.08 -9.01 8.77
CA ALA A 31 -0.65 -7.81 9.36
C ALA A 31 0.40 -7.14 10.26
N SER A 32 0.44 -5.82 10.22
CA SER A 32 1.20 -5.02 11.16
C SER A 32 0.31 -3.91 11.71
N ILE A 33 0.40 -3.69 13.02
CA ILE A 33 -0.26 -2.60 13.71
C ILE A 33 0.81 -1.91 14.56
N SER A 34 0.93 -0.61 14.39
CA SER A 34 1.88 0.23 15.12
C SER A 34 1.10 1.37 15.77
N TYR A 35 1.37 1.62 17.04
CA TYR A 35 0.82 2.75 17.76
C TYR A 35 1.96 3.57 18.36
N SER A 36 1.92 4.88 18.18
CA SER A 36 2.92 5.79 18.72
C SER A 36 2.25 6.93 19.48
N LEU A 37 2.77 7.21 20.68
CA LEU A 37 2.37 8.33 21.53
C LEU A 37 3.57 9.24 21.74
N SER A 38 3.48 10.47 21.24
CA SER A 38 4.44 11.53 21.56
C SER A 38 3.81 12.48 22.57
N ARG A 39 4.53 12.76 23.65
CA ARG A 39 4.12 13.75 24.65
C ARG A 39 5.21 14.81 24.70
N ASN A 40 4.88 16.02 24.26
CA ASN A 40 5.81 17.13 24.40
C ASN A 40 5.68 17.72 25.81
N ARG A 41 6.81 17.95 26.49
CA ARG A 41 6.85 18.55 27.83
C ARG A 41 7.02 20.06 27.67
N GLY A 42 5.93 20.74 27.34
CA GLY A 42 5.88 22.20 27.18
C GLY A 42 4.50 22.73 27.56
N VAL A 43 4.39 24.06 27.69
CA VAL A 43 3.18 24.78 28.10
C VAL A 43 1.97 24.58 27.17
N ASP A 44 2.20 24.13 25.93
CA ASP A 44 1.15 23.79 24.96
C ASP A 44 0.91 22.27 24.95
N PHE A 45 -0.07 21.81 25.71
CA PHE A 45 -0.40 20.38 25.79
C PHE A 45 -1.18 19.90 24.57
N GLY A 46 -0.46 19.54 23.51
CA GLY A 46 -0.93 18.66 22.45
C GLY A 46 0.03 17.48 22.34
N GLY A 47 -0.38 16.29 22.79
CA GLY A 47 0.34 15.07 22.43
C GLY A 47 0.10 14.76 20.94
N SER A 48 0.82 13.82 20.36
CA SER A 48 0.38 13.19 19.10
C SER A 48 0.16 11.71 19.37
N GLN A 49 -0.98 11.19 18.90
CA GLN A 49 -1.30 9.77 18.98
C GLN A 49 -1.62 9.27 17.58
N MET A 50 -0.80 8.33 17.11
CA MET A 50 -0.89 7.85 15.75
C MET A 50 -1.01 6.33 15.74
N LEU A 51 -1.97 5.83 14.96
CA LEU A 51 -2.19 4.42 14.71
C LEU A 51 -1.93 4.12 13.23
N GLN A 52 -1.00 3.23 12.94
CA GLN A 52 -0.78 2.72 11.58
C GLN A 52 -1.11 1.23 11.52
N THR A 53 -1.84 0.86 10.48
CA THR A 53 -2.23 -0.53 10.20
C THR A 53 -1.85 -0.87 8.78
N SER A 54 -1.29 -2.06 8.58
CA SER A 54 -1.14 -2.67 7.26
C SER A 54 -1.62 -4.11 7.30
N LEU A 55 -2.35 -4.54 6.28
CA LEU A 55 -2.76 -5.92 6.08
C LEU A 55 -2.54 -6.26 4.62
N ALA A 56 -1.88 -7.38 4.34
CA ALA A 56 -1.79 -7.92 3.00
C ALA A 56 -1.99 -9.43 3.04
N PHE A 57 -2.84 -9.93 2.15
CA PHE A 57 -3.17 -11.35 2.10
C PHE A 57 -3.73 -11.72 0.72
N ASP A 58 -3.63 -13.01 0.40
CA ASP A 58 -4.12 -13.55 -0.86
C ASP A 58 -5.30 -14.50 -0.55
N PRO A 59 -6.56 -14.02 -0.57
CA PRO A 59 -7.72 -14.81 -0.11
C PRO A 59 -7.98 -16.06 -0.96
N THR A 60 -7.60 -16.03 -2.23
CA THR A 60 -7.63 -17.16 -3.17
C THR A 60 -6.45 -17.04 -4.14
N GLU A 61 -6.16 -18.05 -4.95
CA GLU A 61 -5.01 -18.07 -5.89
C GLU A 61 -4.92 -16.87 -6.82
N LYS A 62 -6.07 -16.26 -7.13
CA LYS A 62 -6.19 -15.23 -8.15
C LYS A 62 -6.53 -13.86 -7.57
N TRP A 63 -6.41 -13.69 -6.26
CA TRP A 63 -6.73 -12.45 -5.59
C TRP A 63 -5.60 -12.04 -4.68
N SER A 64 -5.24 -10.76 -4.71
CA SER A 64 -4.36 -10.14 -3.74
C SER A 64 -5.01 -8.92 -3.15
N VAL A 65 -5.01 -8.81 -1.83
CA VAL A 65 -5.62 -7.70 -1.09
C VAL A 65 -4.55 -7.02 -0.26
N ARG A 66 -4.51 -5.69 -0.35
CA ARG A 66 -3.60 -4.83 0.42
C ARG A 66 -4.40 -3.70 1.02
N TRP A 67 -4.28 -3.55 2.33
CA TRP A 67 -4.93 -2.50 3.09
C TRP A 67 -3.89 -1.77 3.93
N ARG A 68 -3.93 -0.43 3.89
CA ARG A 68 -3.13 0.44 4.73
C ARG A 68 -3.99 1.53 5.33
N SER A 69 -3.80 1.80 6.60
CA SER A 69 -4.47 2.87 7.32
C SER A 69 -3.49 3.61 8.22
N SER A 70 -3.70 4.91 8.35
CA SER A 70 -2.92 5.84 9.15
C SER A 70 -3.92 6.78 9.81
N TYR A 71 -4.11 6.70 11.12
CA TYR A 71 -5.15 7.41 11.85
C TYR A 71 -4.57 8.24 13.00
N ASP A 72 -4.89 9.52 13.03
CA ASP A 72 -4.60 10.40 14.17
C ASP A 72 -5.73 10.25 15.18
N VAL A 73 -5.42 9.64 16.32
CA VAL A 73 -6.39 9.32 17.37
C VAL A 73 -6.89 10.58 18.07
N GLN A 74 -6.09 11.64 18.14
CA GLN A 74 -6.49 12.87 18.82
C GLN A 74 -7.37 13.73 17.94
N ALA A 75 -6.97 13.90 16.68
CA ALA A 75 -7.76 14.63 15.70
C ALA A 75 -8.98 13.84 15.21
N GLY A 76 -8.99 12.52 15.42
CA GLY A 76 -10.10 11.65 15.05
C GLY A 76 -10.21 11.43 13.53
N VAL A 77 -9.13 11.65 12.79
CA VAL A 77 -9.12 11.66 11.32
C VAL A 77 -8.10 10.68 10.74
N PHE A 78 -8.40 10.14 9.56
CA PHE A 78 -7.44 9.38 8.78
C PHE A 78 -6.44 10.32 8.11
N ASN A 79 -5.15 10.08 8.31
CA ASN A 79 -4.08 10.71 7.53
C ASN A 79 -3.86 10.00 6.19
N ASP A 80 -4.17 8.71 6.11
CA ASP A 80 -4.18 7.94 4.85
C ASP A 80 -5.04 6.69 5.08
N HIS A 81 -5.90 6.36 4.12
CA HIS A 81 -6.66 5.11 4.16
C HIS A 81 -6.80 4.57 2.73
N THR A 82 -6.12 3.45 2.46
CA THR A 82 -6.01 2.88 1.12
C THR A 82 -6.30 1.40 1.15
N ILE A 83 -7.18 0.95 0.25
CA ILE A 83 -7.47 -0.47 0.02
C ILE A 83 -7.25 -0.75 -1.47
N SER A 84 -6.43 -1.74 -1.78
CA SER A 84 -6.18 -2.19 -3.14
C SER A 84 -6.43 -3.68 -3.28
N LEU A 85 -7.17 -4.05 -4.31
CA LEU A 85 -7.43 -5.44 -4.67
C LEU A 85 -6.99 -5.66 -6.12
N GLU A 86 -6.31 -6.76 -6.35
CA GLU A 86 -5.86 -7.20 -7.67
C GLU A 86 -6.43 -8.59 -7.91
N ARG A 87 -7.04 -8.79 -9.08
CA ARG A 87 -7.58 -10.08 -9.49
C ARG A 87 -7.03 -10.50 -10.85
N ASP A 88 -6.40 -11.68 -10.87
CA ASP A 88 -6.01 -12.38 -12.09
C ASP A 88 -7.24 -13.04 -12.72
N LEU A 89 -7.58 -12.62 -13.94
CA LEU A 89 -8.66 -13.16 -14.77
C LEU A 89 -8.09 -13.88 -16.01
N HIS A 90 -6.89 -14.44 -15.88
CA HIS A 90 -6.11 -15.18 -16.87
C HIS A 90 -5.50 -14.32 -17.98
N ARG A 91 -6.34 -13.74 -18.86
CA ARG A 91 -5.91 -12.81 -19.93
C ARG A 91 -6.19 -11.37 -19.58
N TRP A 92 -6.89 -11.15 -18.49
CA TRP A 92 -7.29 -9.85 -18.00
C TRP A 92 -6.80 -9.68 -16.57
N ASP A 93 -6.46 -8.46 -16.21
CA ASP A 93 -6.17 -8.06 -14.85
C ASP A 93 -7.24 -7.05 -14.43
N ALA A 94 -7.84 -7.28 -13.26
CA ALA A 94 -8.78 -6.34 -12.67
C ALA A 94 -8.17 -5.72 -11.41
N ASN A 95 -8.12 -4.39 -11.38
CA ASN A 95 -7.58 -3.61 -10.28
C ASN A 95 -8.69 -2.77 -9.65
N PHE A 96 -8.73 -2.79 -8.33
CA PHE A 96 -9.63 -1.98 -7.51
C PHE A 96 -8.78 -1.19 -6.55
N SER A 97 -8.95 0.13 -6.51
CA SER A 97 -8.21 1.00 -5.59
C SER A 97 -9.15 2.00 -4.96
N PHE A 98 -9.31 1.90 -3.65
CA PHE A 98 -9.94 2.91 -2.82
C PHE A 98 -8.87 3.69 -2.09
N ARG A 99 -8.97 5.02 -2.08
CA ARG A 99 -8.10 5.91 -1.31
C ARG A 99 -8.90 7.04 -0.71
N GLN A 100 -8.63 7.36 0.55
CA GLN A 100 -9.13 8.54 1.23
C GLN A 100 -7.95 9.39 1.75
N THR A 101 -8.01 10.70 1.48
CA THR A 101 -7.02 11.70 1.90
C THR A 101 -7.38 12.31 3.27
N PRO A 102 -6.43 12.98 3.95
CA PRO A 102 -6.71 13.67 5.22
C PRO A 102 -7.85 14.69 5.16
N THR A 103 -8.04 15.32 4.01
CA THR A 103 -9.08 16.32 3.78
C THR A 103 -10.48 15.72 3.63
N GLY A 104 -10.60 14.38 3.70
CA GLY A 104 -11.85 13.65 3.51
C GLY A 104 -12.24 13.41 2.06
N ASN A 105 -11.40 13.82 1.10
CA ASN A 105 -11.61 13.45 -0.31
C ASN A 105 -11.33 11.96 -0.45
N TRP A 106 -12.14 11.28 -1.25
CA TRP A 106 -11.92 9.88 -1.55
C TRP A 106 -12.01 9.65 -3.06
N SER A 107 -11.33 8.62 -3.51
CA SER A 107 -11.38 8.13 -4.88
C SER A 107 -11.55 6.62 -4.86
N PHE A 108 -12.38 6.13 -5.76
CA PHE A 108 -12.45 4.73 -6.09
C PHE A 108 -12.14 4.59 -7.59
N VAL A 109 -11.15 3.76 -7.90
CA VAL A 109 -10.74 3.47 -9.26
C VAL A 109 -10.95 1.99 -9.50
N PHE A 110 -11.61 1.68 -10.61
CA PHE A 110 -11.78 0.34 -11.12
C PHE A 110 -11.22 0.29 -12.52
N GLU A 111 -10.27 -0.60 -12.74
CA GLU A 111 -9.56 -0.72 -14.00
C GLU A 111 -9.50 -2.18 -14.42
N VAL A 112 -9.73 -2.44 -15.71
CA VAL A 112 -9.62 -3.77 -16.30
C VAL A 112 -8.81 -3.66 -17.58
N ALA A 113 -7.70 -4.39 -17.62
CA ALA A 113 -6.77 -4.36 -18.75
C ALA A 113 -6.55 -5.78 -19.30
N LEU A 114 -6.37 -5.90 -20.62
CA LEU A 114 -6.03 -7.15 -21.27
C LEU A 114 -4.50 -7.36 -21.19
N SER A 115 -4.08 -8.38 -20.46
CA SER A 115 -2.68 -8.71 -20.19
C SER A 115 -1.92 -9.12 -21.47
N ASP A 116 -2.63 -9.74 -22.43
CA ASP A 116 -2.08 -10.25 -23.71
C ASP A 116 -1.81 -9.15 -24.75
N ASN A 117 -2.34 -7.94 -24.57
CA ASN A 117 -2.06 -6.80 -25.45
C ASN A 117 -2.02 -5.51 -24.62
N ARG A 118 -0.83 -5.19 -24.10
CA ARG A 118 -0.59 -4.09 -23.15
C ARG A 118 -0.92 -2.68 -23.68
N ASP A 119 -1.33 -2.55 -24.93
CA ASP A 119 -1.66 -1.28 -25.59
C ASP A 119 -3.14 -0.85 -25.43
N LEU A 120 -4.00 -1.68 -24.83
CA LEU A 120 -5.43 -1.36 -24.59
C LEU A 120 -5.71 -1.22 -23.08
N HIS A 121 -5.54 0.00 -22.58
CA HIS A 121 -5.96 0.41 -21.24
C HIS A 121 -7.34 1.08 -21.33
N PHE A 122 -8.32 0.61 -20.56
CA PHE A 122 -9.65 1.22 -20.52
C PHE A 122 -9.85 1.88 -19.14
N ASP A 123 -9.58 3.18 -19.07
CA ASP A 123 -9.76 3.97 -17.86
C ASP A 123 -11.25 4.24 -17.62
N TYR A 124 -11.86 3.56 -16.65
CA TYR A 124 -13.22 3.88 -16.19
C TYR A 124 -13.15 4.58 -14.82
N GLU A 125 -13.11 5.92 -14.84
CA GLU A 125 -13.21 6.74 -13.63
C GLU A 125 -14.68 7.05 -13.29
N GLN A 126 -15.29 6.31 -12.36
CA GLN A 126 -16.57 6.71 -11.77
C GLN A 126 -16.32 7.58 -10.53
N ARG A 127 -16.38 8.90 -10.70
CA ARG A 127 -16.31 9.86 -9.59
C ARG A 127 -17.72 10.07 -9.01
N THR A 128 -18.06 9.39 -7.93
CA THR A 128 -19.24 9.76 -7.14
C THR A 128 -18.89 10.93 -6.23
N ALA A 129 -19.12 12.15 -6.68
CA ALA A 129 -19.11 13.31 -5.80
C ALA A 129 -20.34 13.22 -4.88
N LEU A 130 -20.13 13.07 -3.56
CA LEU A 130 -21.21 13.24 -2.60
C LEU A 130 -21.58 14.73 -2.57
N ASP A 131 -22.81 15.02 -3.00
CA ASP A 131 -23.43 16.33 -2.91
C ASP A 131 -23.50 16.76 -1.44
N ARG A 132 -22.73 17.80 -1.09
CA ARG A 132 -22.81 18.44 0.23
C ARG A 132 -23.96 19.44 0.17
N GLN A 133 -25.18 18.98 0.45
CA GLN A 133 -26.27 19.88 0.77
C GLN A 133 -25.89 20.70 2.01
N ARG A 134 -25.57 21.97 1.77
CA ARG A 134 -25.47 23.02 2.80
C ARG A 134 -26.89 23.30 3.33
N ARG A 135 -27.03 23.32 4.65
CA ARG A 135 -28.06 24.11 5.34
C ARG A 135 -27.36 25.21 6.13
#